data_AF-A0AAU4E114-F1
#
_entry.id   AF-A0AAU4E114-F1
#
_cell.length_a   1.000
_cell.length_b   1.000
_cell.length_c   1.000
_cell.angle_alpha   90.00
_cell.angle_beta   90.00
_cell.angle_gamma   90.00
#
_symmetry.space_group_name_H-M   'P 1'
#
loop_
_entity.id
_entity.type
_entity.pdbx_description
1 polymer ?
#
loop_
_entity_poly.entity_id
_entity_poly.type
_entity_poly.pdbx_seq_one_letter_code
_entity_poly.pdbx_strand_id
1 'polypeptide(L)'
;MTAPGFTTTSGVALAPAPPEPGPDGTPVTRVGLWAADTGRGPVALAADELGLAIAYGGPAPGEYGLLVDQSARQALAGIEALGRAKLRELAAWHRIGDDTVWPPRTAHRCQKLAHAVCRAAHRDR
;
A
#
# COMPACT_ATOMS: atom_id res chain seq x y z
N MET A 1 7.92 -19.92 10.81
CA MET A 1 6.69 -19.42 11.46
C MET A 1 6.30 -18.13 10.77
N THR A 2 5.26 -18.16 9.95
CA THR A 2 4.73 -16.98 9.25
C THR A 2 4.19 -16.01 10.30
N ALA A 3 4.66 -14.76 10.32
CA ALA A 3 4.11 -13.75 11.22
C ALA A 3 2.59 -13.69 11.01
N PRO A 4 1.77 -13.67 12.08
CA PRO A 4 0.32 -13.59 11.96
C PRO A 4 -0.02 -12.28 11.22
N GLY A 5 -0.40 -12.40 9.96
CA GLY A 5 -0.86 -11.28 9.16
C GLY A 5 -2.32 -10.96 9.46
N PHE A 6 -2.70 -9.71 9.28
CA PHE A 6 -4.10 -9.27 9.30
C PHE A 6 -4.76 -9.64 7.95
N THR A 7 -5.82 -10.44 7.98
CA THR A 7 -6.62 -10.72 6.77
C THR A 7 -7.87 -9.86 6.79
N THR A 8 -8.08 -9.08 5.72
CA THR A 8 -9.28 -8.26 5.57
C THR A 8 -10.53 -9.13 5.34
N THR A 9 -11.72 -8.56 5.54
CA THR A 9 -12.99 -9.24 5.26
C THR A 9 -13.14 -9.70 3.80
N SER A 10 -12.45 -9.03 2.87
CA SER A 10 -12.41 -9.38 1.46
C SER A 10 -11.32 -10.38 1.10
N GLY A 11 -10.64 -11.00 2.08
CA GLY A 11 -9.62 -12.03 1.83
C GLY A 11 -8.25 -11.49 1.40
N VAL A 12 -7.97 -10.19 1.58
CA VAL A 12 -6.63 -9.66 1.34
C VAL A 12 -5.79 -9.85 2.60
N ALA A 13 -4.66 -10.52 2.48
CA ALA A 13 -3.73 -10.70 3.58
C ALA A 13 -2.72 -9.55 3.62
N LEU A 14 -2.50 -9.01 4.82
CA LEU A 14 -1.54 -7.98 5.14
C LEU A 14 -0.56 -8.52 6.18
N ALA A 15 0.74 -8.37 5.95
CA ALA A 15 1.75 -8.71 6.95
C ALA A 15 2.85 -7.64 6.99
N PRO A 16 3.54 -7.47 8.13
CA PRO A 16 4.77 -6.70 8.17
C PRO A 16 5.78 -7.25 7.15
N ALA A 17 6.33 -6.38 6.32
CA ALA A 17 7.46 -6.73 5.46
C ALA A 17 8.76 -6.19 6.08
N PRO A 18 9.92 -6.85 5.83
CA PRO A 18 11.21 -6.33 6.25
C PRO A 18 11.39 -4.88 5.77
N PRO A 19 11.85 -3.97 6.65
CA PRO A 19 12.12 -2.60 6.25
C PRO A 19 13.22 -2.57 5.18
N GLU A 20 13.15 -1.58 4.30
CA GLU A 20 14.17 -1.33 3.27
C GLU A 20 14.82 0.03 3.57
N PRO A 21 16.14 0.19 3.34
CA PRO A 21 16.77 1.49 3.48
C PRO A 21 16.13 2.50 2.51
N GLY A 22 15.67 3.62 3.07
CA GLY A 22 15.21 4.77 2.30
C GLY A 22 16.37 5.55 1.66
N PRO A 23 16.07 6.60 0.87
CA PRO A 23 17.08 7.42 0.21
C PRO A 23 18.13 8.00 1.17
N ASP A 24 17.70 8.36 2.39
CA ASP A 24 18.56 8.94 3.43
C ASP A 24 19.13 7.89 4.40
N GLY A 25 19.07 6.60 4.04
CA GLY A 25 19.49 5.48 4.89
C GLY A 25 18.54 5.16 6.06
N THR A 26 17.50 5.97 6.28
CA THR A 26 16.47 5.71 7.29
C THR A 26 15.60 4.52 6.88
N PRO A 27 15.35 3.53 7.76
CA PRO A 27 14.52 2.38 7.43
C PRO A 27 13.07 2.80 7.17
N VAL A 28 12.52 2.38 6.02
CA VAL A 28 11.13 2.64 5.65
C VAL A 28 10.28 1.43 6.03
N THR A 29 9.20 1.67 6.79
CA THR A 29 8.23 0.63 7.13
C THR A 29 7.49 0.16 5.88
N ARG A 30 7.38 -1.16 5.72
CA ARG A 30 6.72 -1.79 4.58
C ARG A 30 5.63 -2.75 5.02
N VAL A 31 4.70 -3.01 4.11
CA VAL A 31 3.64 -3.99 4.25
C VAL A 31 3.69 -4.97 3.08
N GLY A 32 3.63 -6.26 3.37
CA GLY A 32 3.33 -7.30 2.40
C GLY A 32 1.83 -7.39 2.21
N LEU A 33 1.37 -7.36 0.96
CA LEU A 33 -0.04 -7.43 0.56
C LEU A 33 -0.20 -8.51 -0.52
N TRP A 34 -1.18 -9.41 -0.36
CA TRP A 34 -1.55 -10.40 -1.38
C TRP A 34 -3.00 -10.85 -1.24
N ALA A 35 -3.61 -11.28 -2.35
CA ALA A 35 -4.90 -11.95 -2.33
C ALA A 35 -4.70 -13.41 -1.88
N ALA A 36 -5.30 -13.78 -0.74
CA ALA A 36 -5.02 -15.06 -0.07
C ALA A 36 -5.39 -16.29 -0.92
N ASP A 37 -6.30 -16.13 -1.87
CA ASP A 37 -6.86 -17.16 -2.75
C ASP A 37 -6.10 -17.33 -4.08
N THR A 38 -5.21 -16.40 -4.44
CA THR A 38 -4.55 -16.41 -5.76
C THR A 38 -3.27 -17.24 -5.85
N GLY A 39 -2.76 -17.74 -4.72
CA GLY A 39 -1.47 -18.44 -4.66
C GLY A 39 -0.25 -17.57 -5.00
N ARG A 40 -0.44 -16.26 -5.25
CA ARG A 40 0.66 -15.31 -5.46
C ARG A 40 1.27 -14.91 -4.12
N GLY A 41 2.60 -14.85 -4.08
CA GLY A 41 3.34 -14.44 -2.89
C GLY A 41 3.13 -12.97 -2.51
N PRO A 42 3.51 -12.57 -1.28
CA PRO A 42 3.34 -11.22 -0.77
C PRO A 42 4.06 -10.17 -1.62
N VAL A 43 3.36 -9.09 -1.95
CA VAL A 43 3.94 -7.90 -2.58
C VAL A 43 4.29 -6.89 -1.49
N ALA A 44 5.58 -6.67 -1.25
CA ALA A 44 6.05 -5.73 -0.23
C ALA A 44 6.10 -4.28 -0.76
N LEU A 45 5.30 -3.40 -0.16
CA LEU A 45 5.18 -1.98 -0.51
C LEU A 45 5.56 -1.09 0.67
N ALA A 46 6.28 0.00 0.40
CA ALA A 46 6.40 1.14 1.30
C ALA A 46 5.10 1.97 1.31
N ALA A 47 4.93 2.86 2.29
CA ALA A 47 3.69 3.62 2.47
C ALA A 47 3.37 4.55 1.28
N ASP A 48 4.38 5.12 0.63
CA ASP A 48 4.25 5.93 -0.58
C ASP A 48 3.84 5.10 -1.80
N GLU A 49 4.50 3.97 -2.03
CA GLU A 49 4.13 3.02 -3.09
C GLU A 49 2.71 2.50 -2.88
N LEU A 50 2.32 2.22 -1.63
CA LEU A 50 0.98 1.79 -1.27
C LEU A 50 -0.06 2.89 -1.51
N GLY A 51 0.26 4.14 -1.16
CA GLY A 51 -0.61 5.29 -1.42
C GLY A 51 -0.88 5.45 -2.93
N LEU A 52 0.16 5.36 -3.75
CA LEU A 52 0.03 5.39 -5.20
C LEU A 52 -0.79 4.21 -5.72
N ALA A 53 -0.54 2.99 -5.22
CA ALA A 53 -1.33 1.82 -5.60
C ALA A 53 -2.82 2.01 -5.26
N ILE A 54 -3.16 2.58 -4.10
CA ILE A 54 -4.55 2.92 -3.75
C ILE A 54 -5.12 3.95 -4.72
N ALA A 55 -4.36 5.00 -5.04
CA ALA A 55 -4.82 6.09 -5.91
C ALA A 55 -5.12 5.63 -7.34
N TYR A 56 -4.32 4.70 -7.88
CA TYR A 56 -4.49 4.15 -9.23
C TYR A 56 -5.38 2.91 -9.28
N GLY A 57 -5.70 2.31 -8.13
CA GLY A 57 -6.60 1.16 -8.00
C GLY A 57 -8.09 1.48 -8.06
N GLY A 58 -8.46 2.76 -8.10
CA GLY A 58 -9.85 3.21 -8.21
C GLY A 58 -10.12 4.51 -7.45
N PRO A 59 -11.39 4.98 -7.43
CA PRO A 59 -11.76 6.19 -6.70
C PRO A 59 -11.44 6.01 -5.21
N ALA A 60 -10.74 6.99 -4.62
CA ALA A 60 -10.35 6.92 -3.22
C ALA A 60 -11.58 6.61 -2.32
N PRO A 61 -11.45 5.70 -1.33
CA PRO A 61 -12.55 5.32 -0.46
C PRO A 61 -13.24 6.54 0.16
N GLY A 62 -14.56 6.50 0.23
CA GLY A 62 -15.32 7.47 1.01
C GLY A 62 -14.95 7.40 2.49
N GLU A 63 -15.16 8.49 3.22
CA GLU A 63 -15.10 8.46 4.68
C GLU A 63 -16.21 7.53 5.16
N TYR A 64 -15.90 6.34 5.70
CA TYR A 64 -16.60 5.61 6.78
C TYR A 64 -16.18 4.12 6.79
N GLY A 65 -15.72 3.64 7.95
CA GLY A 65 -15.76 2.23 8.39
C GLY A 65 -14.83 1.20 7.74
N LEU A 66 -14.88 1.03 6.41
CA LEU A 66 -14.22 -0.08 5.68
C LEU A 66 -12.87 0.30 5.06
N LEU A 67 -12.19 1.27 5.64
CA LEU A 67 -11.05 1.94 5.01
C LEU A 67 -9.87 0.99 4.74
N VAL A 68 -9.56 0.03 5.61
CA VAL A 68 -8.44 -0.91 5.41
C VAL A 68 -8.77 -1.95 4.34
N ASP A 69 -9.96 -2.54 4.39
CA ASP A 69 -10.41 -3.55 3.41
C ASP A 69 -10.47 -2.97 1.99
N GLN A 70 -11.12 -1.82 1.85
CA GLN A 70 -11.26 -1.17 0.56
C GLN A 70 -9.90 -0.68 0.03
N SER A 71 -9.05 -0.11 0.90
CA SER A 71 -7.70 0.31 0.49
C SER A 71 -6.82 -0.87 0.09
N ALA A 72 -6.93 -2.02 0.76
CA ALA A 72 -6.16 -3.21 0.41
C ALA A 72 -6.57 -3.75 -0.97
N ARG A 73 -7.87 -3.79 -1.27
CA ARG A 73 -8.37 -4.15 -2.61
C ARG A 73 -7.91 -3.19 -3.68
N GLN A 74 -7.99 -1.89 -3.42
CA GLN A 74 -7.52 -0.88 -4.36
C GLN A 74 -6.02 -0.95 -4.57
N ALA A 75 -5.24 -1.18 -3.52
CA ALA A 75 -3.80 -1.40 -3.67
C ALA A 75 -3.52 -2.59 -4.60
N LEU A 76 -4.22 -3.71 -4.46
CA LEU A 76 -4.08 -4.84 -5.41
C LEU A 76 -4.44 -4.44 -6.85
N ALA A 77 -5.57 -3.77 -7.04
CA ALA A 77 -5.99 -3.29 -8.36
C ALA A 77 -4.99 -2.29 -8.98
N GLY A 78 -4.40 -1.41 -8.18
CA GLY A 78 -3.39 -0.45 -8.63
C GLY A 78 -2.06 -1.11 -8.95
N ILE A 79 -1.67 -2.14 -8.19
CA ILE A 79 -0.49 -2.98 -8.51
C ILE A 79 -0.71 -3.70 -9.83
N GLU A 80 -1.92 -4.21 -10.09
CA GLU A 80 -2.27 -4.86 -11.35
C GLU A 80 -2.29 -3.88 -12.52
N ALA A 81 -2.85 -2.68 -12.32
CA ALA A 81 -2.96 -1.65 -13.35
C ALA A 81 -1.60 -1.03 -13.75
N LEU A 82 -0.73 -0.73 -12.78
CA LEU A 82 0.54 -0.05 -13.02
C LEU A 82 1.72 -1.00 -13.14
N GLY A 83 1.66 -2.14 -12.44
CA GLY A 83 2.82 -2.98 -12.21
C GLY A 83 3.81 -2.39 -11.19
N ARG A 84 4.69 -3.26 -10.70
CA ARG A 84 5.67 -2.95 -9.64
C ARG A 84 6.72 -1.93 -10.05
N ALA A 85 7.17 -1.99 -11.30
CA ALA A 85 8.21 -1.09 -11.81
C ALA A 85 7.70 0.35 -11.86
N LYS A 86 6.48 0.57 -12.37
CA LYS A 86 5.91 1.90 -12.48
C LYS A 86 5.56 2.51 -11.12
N LEU A 87 5.06 1.71 -10.18
CA LEU A 87 4.83 2.16 -8.79
C LEU A 87 6.12 2.67 -8.13
N ARG A 88 7.23 1.95 -8.30
CA ARG A 88 8.55 2.36 -7.78
C ARG A 88 9.03 3.65 -8.40
N GLU A 89 8.85 3.79 -9.71
CA GLU A 89 9.20 5.00 -10.46
C GLU A 89 8.40 6.20 -9.92
N LEU A 90 7.08 6.10 -9.84
CA LEU A 90 6.20 7.15 -9.32
C LEU A 90 6.51 7.49 -7.86
N ALA A 91 6.82 6.49 -7.03
CA ALA A 91 7.24 6.73 -5.64
C ALA A 91 8.58 7.49 -5.57
N ALA A 92 9.53 7.20 -6.46
CA ALA A 92 10.79 7.93 -6.52
C ALA A 92 10.57 9.40 -6.93
N TRP A 93 9.74 9.65 -7.94
CA TRP A 93 9.32 11.00 -8.33
C TRP A 93 8.62 11.74 -7.18
N HIS A 94 7.72 11.06 -6.46
CA HIS A 94 7.06 11.64 -5.29
C HIS A 94 8.05 12.08 -4.21
N ARG A 95 9.07 11.24 -3.91
CA ARG A 95 10.07 11.53 -2.87
C ARG A 95 10.92 12.75 -3.19
N ILE A 96 11.12 13.09 -4.47
CA ILE A 96 11.83 14.31 -4.88
C ILE A 96 10.90 15.53 -4.99
N GLY A 97 9.63 15.40 -4.56
CA GLY A 97 8.66 16.50 -4.49
C GLY A 97 7.79 16.66 -5.73
N ASP A 98 7.77 15.69 -6.65
CA ASP A 98 6.86 15.73 -7.80
C ASP A 98 5.47 15.22 -7.40
N ASP A 99 4.55 16.14 -7.15
CA ASP A 99 3.15 15.82 -6.80
C ASP A 99 2.28 15.49 -8.03
N THR A 100 2.79 15.63 -9.26
CA THR A 100 2.04 15.32 -10.49
C THR A 100 1.82 13.81 -10.69
N VAL A 101 2.57 12.98 -9.96
CA VAL A 101 2.42 11.52 -9.91
C VAL A 101 1.11 11.05 -9.28
N TRP A 102 0.41 11.95 -8.59
CA TRP A 102 -0.87 11.63 -7.99
C TRP A 102 -2.01 12.01 -8.92
N PRO A 103 -3.05 11.16 -9.05
CA PRO A 103 -4.31 11.59 -9.64
C PRO A 103 -4.85 12.84 -8.91
N PRO A 104 -5.56 13.75 -9.60
CA PRO A 104 -6.01 15.01 -9.01
C PRO A 104 -6.80 14.81 -7.71
N ARG A 105 -6.42 15.57 -6.66
CA ARG A 105 -7.08 15.60 -5.33
C ARG A 105 -7.06 14.27 -4.55
N THR A 106 -6.18 13.33 -4.87
CA THR A 106 -6.12 12.03 -4.16
C THR A 106 -4.95 11.90 -3.19
N ALA A 107 -3.85 12.65 -3.41
CA ALA A 107 -2.57 12.49 -2.71
C ALA A 107 -2.69 12.37 -1.18
N HIS A 108 -3.17 13.43 -0.51
CA HIS A 108 -3.27 13.47 0.95
C HIS A 108 -4.13 12.32 1.51
N ARG A 109 -5.25 12.02 0.85
CA ARG A 109 -6.18 10.97 1.30
C ARG A 109 -5.55 9.59 1.16
N CYS A 110 -4.99 9.28 0.00
CA CYS A 110 -4.37 7.99 -0.29
C CYS A 110 -3.14 7.73 0.60
N GLN A 111 -2.35 8.75 0.88
CA GLN A 111 -1.26 8.65 1.87
C GLN A 111 -1.78 8.31 3.27
N LYS A 112 -2.81 9.02 3.76
CA LYS A 112 -3.41 8.73 5.08
C LYS A 112 -3.95 7.30 5.16
N LEU A 113 -4.56 6.80 4.09
CA LEU A 113 -5.06 5.44 3.98
C LEU A 113 -3.92 4.42 3.97
N ALA A 114 -2.85 4.67 3.22
CA ALA A 114 -1.67 3.81 3.21
C ALA A 114 -1.06 3.68 4.61
N HIS A 115 -0.94 4.78 5.37
CA HIS A 115 -0.51 4.73 6.77
C HIS A 115 -1.47 3.95 7.68
N ALA A 116 -2.78 3.99 7.41
CA ALA A 116 -3.74 3.18 8.16
C ALA A 116 -3.58 1.68 7.87
N VAL A 117 -3.38 1.30 6.60
CA VAL A 117 -3.11 -0.08 6.19
C VAL A 117 -1.79 -0.59 6.78
N CYS A 118 -0.72 0.19 6.72
CA CYS A 118 0.55 -0.14 7.36
C CYS A 118 0.38 -0.31 8.88
N ARG A 119 -0.34 0.60 9.56
CA ARG A 119 -0.61 0.44 10.99
C ARG A 119 -1.41 -0.82 11.30
N ALA A 120 -2.44 -1.14 10.53
CA ALA A 120 -3.24 -2.34 10.72
C ALA A 120 -2.40 -3.62 10.56
N ALA A 121 -1.56 -3.68 9.54
CA ALA A 121 -0.66 -4.81 9.31
C ALA A 121 0.37 -5.03 10.43
N HIS A 122 0.70 -3.98 11.19
CA HIS A 122 1.66 -4.02 12.29
C HIS A 122 0.99 -4.02 13.69
N ARG A 123 -0.36 -4.07 13.78
CA ARG A 123 -1.10 -3.88 15.03
C ARG A 123 -1.22 -5.14 15.90
N ASP A 124 -1.14 -6.33 15.31
CA ASP A 124 -1.18 -7.62 16.04
C ASP A 124 0.21 -8.03 16.58
N ARG A 125 0.95 -7.06 17.12
CA ARG A 125 2.24 -7.26 17.80
C ARG A 125 2.17 -6.84 19.26
#